data_AF-A0AAD8J9D8-F1
#
_entry.id   AF-A0AAD8J9D8-F1
#
_cell.length_a   1.000
_cell.length_b   1.000
_cell.length_c   1.000
_cell.angle_alpha   90.00
_cell.angle_beta   90.00
_cell.angle_gamma   90.00
#
_symmetry.space_group_name_H-M   'P 1'
#
loop_
_entity.id
_entity.type
_entity.pdbx_description
1 polymer ?
#
loop_
_entity_poly.entity_id
_entity_poly.type
_entity_poly.pdbx_seq_one_letter_code
_entity_poly.pdbx_strand_id
1 'polypeptide(L)'
;MATSIATTKVSAHSRSISLPSTSHPLNASVEEQLCRLRTPEETNSSMPKCNKLSALKNLYECVEDLLQSSSAQQDYLSCGEDILCQSIRLLDLCSTSKDALSQMRASIQDLESSLRRRESDASIKSWELKRSRNARVSILNVINH
;
A
#
# COMPACT_ATOMS: atom_id res chain seq x y z
N MET A 1 33.12 -28.47 6.50
CA MET A 1 33.38 -27.01 6.54
C MET A 1 32.17 -26.33 5.92
N ALA A 2 31.39 -25.58 6.71
CA ALA A 2 30.22 -24.86 6.22
C ALA A 2 30.52 -23.36 6.33
N THR A 3 30.64 -22.67 5.19
CA THR A 3 30.85 -21.22 5.15
C THR A 3 29.49 -20.53 5.26
N SER A 4 29.35 -19.80 6.36
CA SER A 4 28.18 -18.99 6.71
C SER A 4 28.07 -17.79 5.76
N ILE A 5 26.92 -17.64 5.10
CA ILE A 5 26.59 -16.43 4.33
C ILE A 5 26.08 -15.38 5.32
N ALA A 6 26.90 -14.37 5.57
CA ALA A 6 26.50 -13.20 6.34
C ALA A 6 25.57 -12.33 5.48
N THR A 7 24.27 -12.35 5.78
CA THR A 7 23.33 -11.37 5.24
C THR A 7 23.52 -10.05 5.98
N THR A 8 24.15 -9.09 5.32
CA THR A 8 24.24 -7.70 5.80
C THR A 8 22.84 -7.08 5.81
N LYS A 9 22.23 -7.04 6.99
CA LYS A 9 20.99 -6.29 7.24
C LYS A 9 21.30 -4.80 7.14
N VAL A 10 21.17 -4.24 5.95
CA VAL A 10 21.21 -2.78 5.75
C VAL A 10 19.92 -2.21 6.33
N SER A 11 20.00 -1.75 7.58
CA SER A 11 18.94 -0.97 8.20
C SER A 11 18.87 0.41 7.53
N ALA A 12 18.14 0.50 6.43
CA ALA A 12 17.80 1.78 5.81
C ALA A 12 16.79 2.51 6.70
N HIS A 13 17.28 3.34 7.61
CA HIS A 13 16.46 4.26 8.39
C HIS A 13 16.03 5.41 7.47
N SER A 14 14.88 5.26 6.79
CA SER A 14 14.25 6.35 6.07
C SER A 14 13.82 7.42 7.08
N ARG A 15 14.64 8.45 7.25
CA ARG A 15 14.25 9.67 7.93
C ARG A 15 13.49 10.54 6.94
N SER A 16 12.24 10.83 7.25
CA SER A 16 11.43 11.78 6.47
C SER A 16 12.12 13.13 6.49
N ILE A 17 12.48 13.64 5.32
CA ILE A 17 12.94 15.01 5.14
C ILE A 17 11.69 15.90 5.04
N SER A 18 11.41 16.68 6.09
CA SER A 18 10.45 17.77 5.95
C SER A 18 11.08 18.84 5.08
N LEU A 19 10.49 19.10 3.91
CA LEU A 19 10.88 20.23 3.07
C LEU A 19 10.70 21.53 3.87
N PRO A 20 11.58 22.52 3.71
CA PRO A 20 11.40 23.81 4.35
C PRO A 20 10.03 24.37 3.93
N SER A 21 9.20 24.77 4.89
CA SER A 21 8.00 25.56 4.63
C SER A 21 8.43 26.97 4.22
N THR A 22 8.96 27.12 3.01
CA THR A 22 9.11 28.43 2.39
C THR A 22 7.71 28.92 2.06
N SER A 23 7.25 29.93 2.79
CA SER A 23 6.01 30.64 2.47
C SER A 23 6.05 31.07 1.00
N HIS A 24 5.00 30.73 0.24
CA HIS A 24 4.92 30.98 -1.20
C HIS A 24 5.13 32.49 -1.45
N PRO A 25 5.93 32.90 -2.46
CA PRO A 25 6.12 34.32 -2.80
C PRO A 25 4.82 35.14 -2.95
N LEU A 26 3.72 34.51 -3.38
CA LEU A 26 2.39 35.15 -3.44
C LEU A 26 1.84 35.50 -2.06
N ASN A 27 2.02 34.63 -1.05
CA ASN A 27 1.60 34.91 0.33
C ASN A 27 2.41 36.07 0.94
N ALA A 28 3.71 36.14 0.63
CA ALA A 28 4.55 37.25 1.08
C ALA A 28 4.10 38.59 0.46
N SER A 29 3.70 38.60 -0.81
CA SER A 29 3.21 39.79 -1.51
C SER A 29 1.88 40.29 -0.96
N VAL A 30 0.95 39.38 -0.65
CA VAL A 30 -0.33 39.73 0.00
C VAL A 30 -0.11 40.37 1.38
N GLU A 31 0.78 39.79 2.20
CA GLU A 31 1.11 40.32 3.53
C GLU A 31 1.74 41.73 3.44
N GLU A 32 2.60 41.95 2.45
CA GLU A 32 3.20 43.26 2.20
C GLU A 32 2.15 44.33 1.83
N GLN A 33 1.22 44.02 0.92
CA GLN A 33 0.15 44.97 0.55
C GLN A 33 -0.80 45.25 1.73
N LEU A 34 -1.09 44.25 2.55
CA LEU A 34 -1.87 44.44 3.79
C LEU A 34 -1.14 45.33 4.80
N CYS A 35 0.17 45.14 4.99
CA CYS A 35 0.99 45.99 5.84
C CYS A 35 0.99 47.45 5.36
N ARG A 36 1.08 47.69 4.05
CA ARG A 36 1.02 49.02 3.44
C ARG A 36 -0.34 49.72 3.61
N LEU A 37 -1.43 48.96 3.71
CA LEU A 37 -2.76 49.47 3.99
C LEU A 37 -2.99 49.76 5.48
N ARG A 38 -2.26 49.07 6.37
CA ARG A 38 -2.40 49.16 7.83
C ARG A 38 -1.58 50.28 8.47
N THR A 39 -0.67 50.91 7.74
CA THR A 39 0.18 52.00 8.26
C THR A 39 -0.68 53.21 8.66
N PRO A 40 -0.72 53.57 9.96
CA PRO A 40 -1.51 54.70 10.43
C PRO A 40 -0.89 56.04 10.01
N GLU A 41 -1.75 57.04 9.88
CA GLU A 41 -1.52 58.35 9.23
C GLU A 41 -0.63 59.33 10.04
N GLU A 42 0.21 58.83 10.95
CA GLU A 42 0.84 59.64 12.02
C GLU A 42 2.30 60.05 11.77
N THR A 43 2.80 59.97 10.54
CA THR A 43 4.10 60.60 10.22
C THR A 43 4.03 61.35 8.91
N ASN A 44 3.89 62.67 9.04
CA ASN A 44 4.10 63.70 8.03
C ASN A 44 3.17 63.70 6.81
N SER A 45 2.27 64.69 6.81
CA SER A 45 1.80 65.48 5.66
C SER A 45 1.83 64.80 4.28
N SER A 46 0.63 64.45 3.79
CA SER A 46 0.32 64.15 2.38
C SER A 46 0.87 62.83 1.84
N MET A 47 0.40 61.69 2.37
CA MET A 47 0.23 60.52 1.49
C MET A 47 -1.02 60.73 0.62
N PRO A 48 -0.90 60.80 -0.72
CA PRO A 48 -2.06 60.98 -1.57
C PRO A 48 -3.05 59.82 -1.35
N LYS A 49 -4.35 60.09 -1.32
CA LYS A 49 -5.40 59.05 -1.39
C LYS A 49 -5.14 58.04 -2.52
N CYS A 50 -4.45 58.49 -3.57
CA CYS A 50 -3.92 57.69 -4.68
C CYS A 50 -3.06 56.49 -4.24
N ASN A 51 -2.27 56.60 -3.16
CA ASN A 51 -1.37 55.53 -2.70
C ASN A 51 -2.10 54.42 -1.95
N LYS A 52 -3.19 54.75 -1.24
CA LYS A 52 -4.06 53.74 -0.61
C LYS A 52 -4.86 52.98 -1.67
N LEU A 53 -5.32 53.69 -2.71
CA LEU A 53 -6.00 53.07 -3.86
C LEU A 53 -5.07 52.17 -4.69
N SER A 54 -3.81 52.55 -4.88
CA SER A 54 -2.84 51.71 -5.58
C SER A 54 -2.45 50.46 -4.77
N ALA A 55 -2.30 50.58 -3.45
CA ALA A 55 -2.08 49.42 -2.58
C ALA A 55 -3.29 48.45 -2.60
N LEU A 56 -4.52 48.98 -2.64
CA LEU A 56 -5.73 48.16 -2.77
C LEU A 56 -5.80 47.43 -4.12
N LYS A 57 -5.47 48.13 -5.22
CA LYS A 57 -5.39 47.54 -6.55
C LYS A 57 -4.36 46.41 -6.58
N ASN A 58 -3.16 46.65 -6.06
CA ASN A 58 -2.11 45.64 -6.01
C ASN A 58 -2.51 44.45 -5.13
N LEU A 59 -3.18 44.68 -3.99
CA LEU A 59 -3.72 43.60 -3.17
C LEU A 59 -4.72 42.75 -3.95
N TYR A 60 -5.59 43.38 -4.74
CA TYR A 60 -6.56 42.67 -5.57
C TYR A 60 -5.86 41.81 -6.63
N GLU A 61 -4.86 42.35 -7.32
CA GLU A 61 -4.03 41.59 -8.28
C GLU A 61 -3.32 40.40 -7.60
N CYS A 62 -2.71 40.61 -6.43
CA CYS A 62 -2.05 39.52 -5.69
C CYS A 62 -3.01 38.41 -5.24
N VAL A 63 -4.23 38.77 -4.84
CA VAL A 63 -5.27 37.80 -4.46
C VAL A 63 -5.79 37.05 -5.68
N GLU A 64 -5.96 37.74 -6.81
CA GLU A 64 -6.36 37.12 -8.07
C GLU A 64 -5.30 36.12 -8.56
N ASP A 65 -4.02 36.48 -8.52
CA ASP A 65 -2.91 35.58 -8.83
C ASP A 65 -2.86 34.38 -7.88
N LEU A 66 -3.16 34.58 -6.60
CA LEU A 66 -3.23 33.51 -5.61
C LEU A 66 -4.39 32.54 -5.91
N LEU A 67 -5.57 33.06 -6.24
CA LEU A 67 -6.74 32.25 -6.61
C LEU A 67 -6.49 31.46 -7.90
N GLN A 68 -5.83 32.08 -8.90
CA GLN A 68 -5.41 31.39 -10.12
C GLN A 68 -4.36 30.31 -9.84
N SER A 69 -3.39 30.55 -8.95
CA SER A 69 -2.40 29.54 -8.55
C SER A 69 -3.02 28.36 -7.78
N SER A 70 -4.07 28.61 -6.99
CA SER A 70 -4.79 27.57 -6.26
C SER A 70 -5.58 26.64 -7.18
N SER A 71 -6.01 27.12 -8.35
CA SER A 71 -6.59 26.24 -9.38
C SER A 71 -5.60 25.17 -9.86
N ALA A 72 -4.30 25.47 -9.93
CA ALA A 72 -3.26 24.47 -10.21
C ALA A 72 -3.03 23.51 -9.01
N GLN A 73 -3.45 23.89 -7.80
CA GLN A 73 -3.40 23.04 -6.61
C GLN A 73 -4.59 22.04 -6.56
N GLN A 74 -5.71 22.33 -7.22
CA GLN A 74 -6.79 21.37 -7.43
C GLN A 74 -6.32 20.17 -8.28
N ASP A 75 -5.46 20.40 -9.27
CA ASP A 75 -4.86 19.31 -10.06
C ASP A 75 -3.95 18.40 -9.20
N TYR A 76 -3.27 18.95 -8.19
CA TYR A 76 -2.46 18.16 -7.26
C TYR A 76 -3.32 17.28 -6.34
N LEU A 77 -4.44 17.81 -5.85
CA LEU A 77 -5.40 17.04 -5.05
C LEU A 77 -6.07 15.94 -5.88
N SER A 78 -6.47 16.24 -7.12
CA SER A 78 -7.00 15.25 -8.07
C SER A 78 -5.98 14.15 -8.38
N CYS A 79 -4.71 14.52 -8.60
CA CYS A 79 -3.63 13.56 -8.84
C CYS A 79 -3.38 12.66 -7.62
N GLY A 80 -3.48 13.22 -6.41
CA GLY A 80 -3.37 12.46 -5.16
C GLY A 80 -4.49 11.43 -4.98
N GLU A 81 -5.73 11.81 -5.30
CA GLU A 81 -6.89 10.92 -5.28
C GLU A 81 -6.76 9.78 -6.31
N ASP A 82 -6.23 10.07 -7.50
CA ASP A 82 -6.00 9.07 -8.55
C ASP A 82 -4.94 8.03 -8.16
N ILE A 83 -3.82 8.47 -7.57
CA ILE A 83 -2.76 7.59 -7.09
C ILE A 83 -3.28 6.71 -5.93
N LEU A 84 -4.04 7.29 -5.01
CA LEU A 84 -4.66 6.56 -3.92
C LEU A 84 -5.63 5.51 -4.45
N CYS A 85 -6.51 5.88 -5.38
CA CYS A 85 -7.44 4.97 -6.03
C CYS A 85 -6.71 3.82 -6.75
N GLN A 86 -5.61 4.11 -7.46
CA GLN A 86 -4.80 3.08 -8.09
C GLN A 86 -4.16 2.13 -7.07
N SER A 87 -3.66 2.68 -5.96
CA SER A 87 -3.04 1.89 -4.88
C SER A 87 -4.04 0.96 -4.21
N ILE A 88 -5.28 1.41 -3.98
CA ILE A 88 -6.36 0.58 -3.44
C ILE A 88 -6.68 -0.59 -4.39
N ARG A 89 -6.83 -0.31 -5.69
CA ARG A 89 -7.07 -1.36 -6.70
C ARG A 89 -5.95 -2.42 -6.74
N LEU A 90 -4.70 -2.00 -6.58
CA LEU A 90 -3.56 -2.92 -6.49
C LEU A 90 -3.63 -3.79 -5.24
N LEU A 91 -4.07 -3.23 -4.11
CA LEU A 91 -4.22 -3.95 -2.85
C LEU A 91 -5.34 -5.00 -2.94
N ASP A 92 -6.46 -4.67 -3.59
CA ASP A 92 -7.56 -5.60 -3.86
C ASP A 92 -7.12 -6.77 -4.75
N LEU A 93 -6.34 -6.47 -5.80
CA LEU A 93 -5.76 -7.50 -6.67
C LEU A 93 -4.80 -8.42 -5.90
N CYS A 94 -3.96 -7.84 -5.03
CA CYS A 94 -3.07 -8.61 -4.15
C CYS A 94 -3.88 -9.52 -3.20
N SER A 95 -4.97 -9.01 -2.62
CA SER A 95 -5.85 -9.80 -1.76
C SER A 95 -6.46 -10.98 -2.53
N THR A 96 -7.00 -10.71 -3.71
CA THR A 96 -7.58 -11.75 -4.59
C THR A 96 -6.55 -12.82 -4.96
N SER A 97 -5.32 -12.40 -5.27
CA SER A 97 -4.22 -13.30 -5.60
C SER A 97 -3.85 -14.20 -4.42
N LYS A 98 -3.80 -13.64 -3.21
CA LYS A 98 -3.54 -14.39 -1.97
C LYS A 98 -4.63 -15.42 -1.70
N ASP A 99 -5.89 -15.08 -1.94
CA ASP A 99 -7.01 -15.98 -1.74
C ASP A 99 -6.98 -17.13 -2.74
N ALA A 100 -6.67 -16.85 -4.02
CA ALA A 100 -6.49 -17.88 -5.05
C ALA A 100 -5.34 -18.85 -4.70
N LEU A 101 -4.20 -18.32 -4.25
CA LEU A 101 -3.08 -19.15 -3.78
C LEU A 101 -3.45 -20.00 -2.56
N SER A 102 -4.25 -19.45 -1.65
CA SER A 102 -4.73 -20.18 -0.46
C SER A 102 -5.66 -21.34 -0.85
N GLN A 103 -6.57 -21.12 -1.81
CA GLN A 103 -7.43 -22.17 -2.35
C GLN A 103 -6.62 -23.27 -3.06
N MET A 104 -5.59 -22.89 -3.82
CA MET A 104 -4.71 -23.86 -4.48
C MET A 104 -3.96 -24.72 -3.45
N ARG A 105 -3.44 -24.12 -2.37
CA ARG A 105 -2.80 -24.86 -1.28
C ARG A 105 -3.75 -25.85 -0.62
N ALA A 106 -4.99 -25.43 -0.33
CA ALA A 106 -6.01 -26.31 0.23
C ALA A 106 -6.30 -27.50 -0.70
N SER A 107 -6.43 -27.23 -2.00
CA SER A 107 -6.70 -28.26 -3.01
C SER A 107 -5.57 -29.29 -3.10
N ILE A 108 -4.30 -28.84 -3.07
CA ILE A 108 -3.14 -29.74 -3.04
C ILE A 108 -3.17 -30.61 -1.78
N GLN A 109 -3.43 -30.02 -0.62
CA GLN A 109 -3.49 -30.75 0.65
C GLN A 109 -4.60 -31.81 0.65
N ASP A 110 -5.76 -31.50 0.08
CA ASP A 110 -6.87 -32.45 -0.06
C ASP A 110 -6.50 -33.62 -0.98
N LEU A 111 -5.84 -33.35 -2.11
CA LEU A 111 -5.34 -34.37 -3.04
C LEU A 111 -4.32 -35.29 -2.38
N GLU A 112 -3.34 -34.72 -1.67
CA GLU A 112 -2.34 -35.50 -0.92
C GLU A 112 -2.99 -36.37 0.16
N SER A 113 -3.96 -35.83 0.87
CA SER A 113 -4.71 -36.55 1.91
C SER A 113 -5.55 -37.68 1.32
N SER A 114 -6.15 -37.47 0.14
CA SER A 114 -6.89 -38.50 -0.60
C SER A 114 -5.96 -39.61 -1.10
N LEU A 115 -4.79 -39.25 -1.65
CA LEU A 115 -3.78 -40.20 -2.10
C LEU A 115 -3.30 -41.09 -0.94
N ARG A 116 -2.97 -40.49 0.20
CA ARG A 116 -2.49 -41.22 1.39
C ARG A 116 -3.53 -42.20 1.92
N ARG A 117 -4.81 -41.80 1.97
CA ARG A 117 -5.91 -42.69 2.38
C ARG A 117 -6.05 -43.87 1.42
N ARG A 118 -6.01 -43.62 0.11
CA ARG A 118 -6.13 -44.67 -0.92
C ARG A 118 -5.00 -45.71 -0.82
N GLU A 119 -3.78 -45.27 -0.57
CA GLU A 119 -2.64 -46.17 -0.38
C GLU A 119 -2.80 -47.06 0.86
N SER A 120 -3.27 -46.45 1.98
CA SER A 120 -3.58 -47.20 3.20
C SER A 120 -4.64 -48.27 2.96
N ASP A 121 -5.74 -47.93 2.29
CA ASP A 121 -6.83 -48.87 1.98
C ASP A 121 -6.36 -50.03 1.09
N ALA A 122 -5.50 -49.75 0.11
CA ALA A 122 -4.94 -50.77 -0.78
C ALA A 122 -4.02 -51.74 -0.02
N SER A 123 -3.17 -51.20 0.86
CA SER A 123 -2.34 -52.01 1.75
C SER A 123 -3.20 -52.87 2.68
N ILE A 124 -4.33 -52.32 3.15
CA ILE A 124 -5.27 -53.02 4.01
C ILE A 124 -5.84 -54.27 3.31
N LYS A 125 -6.42 -54.07 2.13
CA LYS A 125 -6.99 -55.16 1.33
C LYS A 125 -5.94 -56.23 0.97
N SER A 126 -4.71 -55.81 0.69
CA SER A 126 -3.61 -56.73 0.37
C SER A 126 -3.27 -57.66 1.55
N TRP A 127 -3.17 -57.14 2.78
CA TRP A 127 -2.89 -57.98 3.95
C TRP A 127 -4.06 -58.94 4.24
N GLU A 128 -5.31 -58.50 4.05
CA GLU A 128 -6.51 -59.33 4.25
C GLU A 128 -6.51 -60.53 3.29
N LEU A 129 -6.25 -60.28 2.01
CA LEU A 129 -6.15 -61.32 0.99
C LEU A 129 -5.02 -62.29 1.28
N LYS A 130 -3.84 -61.78 1.66
CA LYS A 130 -2.68 -62.62 2.00
C LYS A 130 -2.98 -63.50 3.23
N ARG A 131 -3.64 -62.95 4.25
CA ARG A 131 -4.07 -63.70 5.44
C ARG A 131 -5.09 -64.77 5.09
N SER A 132 -6.12 -64.43 4.31
CA SER A 132 -7.15 -65.37 3.85
C SER A 132 -6.54 -66.53 3.05
N ARG A 133 -5.62 -66.22 2.12
CA ARG A 133 -4.89 -67.23 1.36
C ARG A 133 -4.07 -68.15 2.25
N ASN A 134 -3.29 -67.58 3.17
CA ASN A 134 -2.45 -68.36 4.09
C ASN A 134 -3.29 -69.28 5.00
N ALA A 135 -4.44 -68.80 5.49
CA ALA A 135 -5.37 -69.62 6.28
C ALA A 135 -5.92 -70.81 5.47
N ARG A 136 -6.32 -70.59 4.22
CA ARG A 136 -6.79 -71.65 3.32
C ARG A 136 -5.72 -72.72 3.07
N VAL A 137 -4.48 -72.30 2.80
CA VAL A 137 -3.35 -73.23 2.61
C VAL A 137 -3.08 -74.01 3.90
N SER A 138 -3.13 -73.36 5.06
CA SER A 138 -2.94 -74.04 6.35
C SER A 138 -4.02 -75.11 6.59
N ILE A 139 -5.28 -74.83 6.27
CA ILE A 139 -6.38 -75.80 6.42
C ILE A 139 -6.18 -76.98 5.46
N LEU A 140 -5.84 -76.73 4.20
CA LEU A 140 -5.57 -77.77 3.21
C LEU A 140 -4.42 -78.69 3.64
N ASN A 141 -3.37 -78.13 4.23
CA ASN A 141 -2.25 -78.92 4.76
C ASN A 141 -2.65 -79.81 5.94
N VAL A 142 -3.58 -79.35 6.80
CA VAL A 142 -4.10 -80.16 7.92
C VAL A 142 -5.01 -81.29 7.42
N ILE A 143 -5.75 -81.09 6.33
CA ILE A 143 -6.64 -82.11 5.77
C ILE A 143 -5.86 -83.20 5.03
N ASN A 144 -4.72 -82.85 4.41
CA ASN A 144 -3.91 -83.76 3.59
C ASN A 144 -2.87 -84.58 4.38
N HIS A 145 -2.87 -84.50 5.71
CA HIS A 145 -1.94 -85.21 6.59
C HIS A 145 -2.72 -85.96 7.67
#